data_AF-A0A3C0VFG8-F1
#
_entry.id   AF-A0A3C0VFG8-F1
#
_cell.length_a   1.000
_cell.length_b   1.000
_cell.length_c   1.000
_cell.angle_alpha   90.00
_cell.angle_beta   90.00
_cell.angle_gamma   90.00
#
_symmetry.space_group_name_H-M   'P 1'
#
loop_
_entity.id
_entity.type
_entity.pdbx_description
1 polymer ?
#
loop_
_entity_poly.entity_id
_entity_poly.type
_entity_poly.pdbx_seq_one_letter_code
_entity_poly.pdbx_strand_id
1 'polypeptide(L)'
;MIRRSIVVAMALGALACGALSAVPPGKAQELAFETPEGAQAFEDGKAAFLEKKAGPATERFVKARKAAKNKPTQQEVDRWIQGLKGLADLEILERNLEKEPGWAYENAQRKLLVHIATPAAEFFRQLI
;
A
#
# COMPACT_ATOMS: atom_id res chain seq x y z
N MET A 1 52.96 35.46 10.02
CA MET A 1 52.38 36.60 9.30
C MET A 1 51.70 36.10 8.03
N ILE A 2 50.48 36.60 7.80
CA ILE A 2 49.66 36.54 6.57
C ILE A 2 48.87 35.24 6.30
N ARG A 3 47.60 35.32 6.75
CA ARG A 3 46.43 34.58 6.29
C ARG A 3 46.21 34.80 4.79
N ARG A 4 45.80 33.76 4.05
CA ARG A 4 45.03 33.92 2.80
C ARG A 4 43.90 32.90 2.76
N SER A 5 42.75 33.37 3.24
CA SER A 5 41.44 32.79 3.00
C SER A 5 41.15 32.83 1.51
N ILE A 6 40.76 31.70 0.92
CA ILE A 6 40.12 31.68 -0.39
C ILE A 6 38.74 31.06 -0.17
N VAL A 7 37.76 31.95 -0.10
CA VAL A 7 36.34 31.64 -0.18
C VAL A 7 36.04 31.54 -1.67
N VAL A 8 35.76 30.33 -2.17
CA VAL A 8 35.11 30.16 -3.48
C VAL A 8 33.63 29.92 -3.20
N ALA A 9 32.86 31.01 -3.26
CA ALA A 9 31.44 30.95 -3.48
C ALA A 9 31.20 31.05 -5.00
N MET A 10 30.75 29.96 -5.61
CA MET A 10 30.00 30.03 -6.86
C MET A 10 28.73 29.22 -6.69
N ALA A 11 27.64 29.92 -6.90
CA ALA A 11 26.27 29.48 -6.76
C ALA A 11 25.69 29.06 -8.11
N LEU A 12 24.58 28.34 -8.02
CA LEU A 12 23.52 28.14 -9.02
C LEU A 12 23.81 27.28 -10.25
N GLY A 13 22.98 26.25 -10.41
CA GLY A 13 22.79 25.54 -11.68
C GLY A 13 22.02 24.26 -11.48
N ALA A 14 20.69 24.35 -11.54
CA ALA A 14 19.74 23.26 -11.39
C ALA A 14 20.03 22.06 -12.32
N LEU A 15 19.73 20.85 -11.83
CA LEU A 15 19.03 19.82 -12.60
C LEU A 15 18.48 18.79 -11.61
N ALA A 16 17.17 18.91 -11.40
CA ALA A 16 16.35 17.86 -10.83
C ALA A 16 16.47 16.62 -11.73
N CYS A 17 17.23 15.63 -11.29
CA CYS A 17 17.06 14.25 -11.73
C CYS A 17 16.51 13.49 -10.54
N GLY A 18 15.35 12.87 -10.77
CA GLY A 18 14.51 12.26 -9.76
C GLY A 18 15.30 11.34 -8.84
N ALA A 19 15.38 11.75 -7.58
CA ALA A 19 15.30 10.79 -6.49
C ALA A 19 13.89 10.16 -6.59
N LEU A 20 13.77 9.15 -7.47
CA LEU A 20 12.86 8.04 -7.22
C LEU A 20 13.07 7.72 -5.75
N SER A 21 12.02 8.01 -4.98
CA SER A 21 11.92 7.70 -3.57
C SER A 21 12.11 6.20 -3.44
N ALA A 22 13.37 5.77 -3.39
CA ALA A 22 13.76 4.46 -2.92
C ALA A 22 13.40 4.51 -1.45
N VAL A 23 12.14 4.20 -1.18
CA VAL A 23 11.66 3.85 0.16
C VAL A 23 12.68 2.81 0.62
N PRO A 24 13.51 3.11 1.63
CA PRO A 24 14.40 2.11 2.19
C PRO A 24 13.55 0.90 2.51
N PRO A 25 13.98 -0.35 2.23
CA PRO A 25 13.25 -1.51 2.69
C PRO A 25 13.09 -1.35 4.21
N GLY A 26 11.88 -0.93 4.61
CA GLY A 26 11.60 -0.59 5.99
C GLY A 26 11.87 -1.86 6.77
N LYS A 27 12.63 -1.76 7.86
CA LYS A 27 12.65 -2.81 8.87
C LYS A 27 11.20 -3.27 9.04
N ALA A 28 10.92 -4.55 8.78
CA ALA A 28 9.57 -5.09 8.89
C ALA A 28 8.99 -4.58 10.21
N GLN A 29 7.97 -3.72 10.12
CA GLN A 29 7.45 -3.06 11.30
C GLN A 29 6.87 -4.16 12.18
N GLU A 30 7.46 -4.34 13.35
CA GLU A 30 7.04 -5.41 14.25
C GLU A 30 5.61 -5.11 14.72
N LEU A 31 4.66 -5.89 14.21
CA LEU A 31 3.25 -5.74 14.52
C LEU A 31 3.00 -6.27 15.91
N ALA A 32 2.40 -5.43 16.76
CA ALA A 32 2.14 -5.74 18.15
C ALA A 32 0.63 -5.87 18.37
N PHE A 33 0.19 -7.08 18.68
CA PHE A 33 -1.18 -7.38 19.06
C PHE A 33 -1.29 -7.62 20.57
N GLU A 34 -2.46 -7.31 21.14
CA GLU A 34 -2.80 -7.54 22.53
C GLU A 34 -2.96 -9.03 22.83
N THR A 35 -3.45 -9.81 21.84
CA THR A 35 -3.67 -11.24 21.98
C THR A 35 -3.17 -12.03 20.77
N PRO A 36 -2.79 -13.31 20.95
CA PRO A 36 -2.44 -14.21 19.85
C PRO A 36 -3.58 -14.38 18.83
N GLU A 37 -4.83 -14.37 19.27
CA GLU A 37 -6.00 -14.49 18.39
C GLU A 37 -6.17 -13.25 17.50
N GLY A 38 -5.72 -12.09 17.96
CA GLY A 38 -5.67 -10.85 17.18
C GLY A 38 -4.64 -10.94 16.05
N ALA A 39 -3.45 -11.44 16.37
CA ALA A 39 -2.40 -11.71 15.38
C ALA A 39 -2.83 -12.76 14.37
N GLN A 40 -3.43 -13.87 14.83
CA GLN A 40 -3.95 -14.91 13.94
C GLN A 40 -5.07 -14.37 13.05
N ALA A 41 -5.97 -13.53 13.58
CA ALA A 41 -7.01 -12.90 12.77
C ALA A 41 -6.43 -11.99 11.69
N PHE A 42 -5.28 -11.35 11.93
CA PHE A 42 -4.60 -10.57 10.90
C PHE A 42 -4.08 -11.45 9.76
N GLU A 43 -3.40 -12.55 10.09
CA GLU A 43 -2.92 -13.52 9.11
C GLU A 43 -4.06 -14.18 8.31
N ASP A 44 -5.12 -14.62 8.99
CA ASP A 44 -6.31 -15.17 8.35
C ASP A 44 -6.98 -14.16 7.40
N GLY A 45 -7.02 -12.89 7.81
CA GLY A 45 -7.54 -11.79 6.99
C GLY A 45 -6.73 -11.61 5.71
N LYS A 46 -5.39 -11.65 5.81
CA LYS A 46 -4.50 -11.60 4.64
C LYS A 46 -4.73 -12.79 3.71
N ALA A 47 -4.85 -14.00 4.25
CA ALA A 47 -5.13 -15.19 3.45
C ALA A 47 -6.47 -15.06 2.71
N ALA A 48 -7.54 -14.69 3.41
CA ALA A 48 -8.85 -14.48 2.79
C ALA A 48 -8.83 -13.35 1.75
N PHE A 49 -8.07 -12.28 1.99
CA PHE A 49 -7.88 -11.19 1.03
C PHE A 49 -7.20 -11.67 -0.26
N LEU A 50 -6.14 -12.47 -0.14
CA LEU A 50 -5.42 -13.04 -1.29
C LEU A 50 -6.31 -14.00 -2.10
N GLU A 51 -7.23 -14.69 -1.43
CA GLU A 51 -8.28 -15.50 -2.07
C GLU A 51 -9.45 -14.65 -2.61
N LYS A 52 -9.36 -13.32 -2.59
CA LYS A 52 -10.41 -12.36 -2.99
C LYS A 52 -11.74 -12.53 -2.22
N LYS A 53 -11.73 -13.11 -1.02
CA LYS A 53 -12.90 -13.31 -0.16
C LYS A 53 -13.13 -12.09 0.75
N ALA A 54 -13.72 -11.04 0.20
CA ALA A 54 -13.85 -9.73 0.87
C ALA A 54 -14.63 -9.78 2.21
N GLY A 55 -15.74 -10.52 2.29
CA GLY A 55 -16.53 -10.65 3.53
C GLY A 55 -15.71 -11.27 4.68
N PRO A 56 -15.23 -12.51 4.52
CA PRO A 56 -14.36 -13.15 5.52
C PRO A 56 -13.12 -12.31 5.88
N ALA A 57 -12.46 -11.69 4.89
CA ALA A 57 -11.30 -10.83 5.16
C ALA A 57 -11.68 -9.61 6.02
N THR A 58 -12.83 -8.98 5.77
CA THR A 58 -13.33 -7.83 6.56
C THR A 58 -13.50 -8.21 8.03
N GLU A 59 -14.20 -9.32 8.32
CA GLU A 59 -14.46 -9.78 9.69
C GLU A 59 -13.16 -10.02 10.46
N ARG A 60 -12.19 -10.67 9.80
CA ARG A 60 -10.88 -11.00 10.36
C ARG A 60 -10.04 -9.75 10.62
N PHE A 61 -10.00 -8.80 9.69
CA PHE A 61 -9.28 -7.54 9.91
C PHE A 61 -9.93 -6.66 10.98
N VAL A 62 -11.26 -6.63 11.10
CA VAL A 62 -11.92 -5.90 12.19
C VAL A 62 -11.53 -6.48 13.55
N LYS A 63 -11.44 -7.82 13.66
CA LYS A 63 -10.95 -8.48 14.87
C LYS A 63 -9.48 -8.13 15.16
N ALA A 64 -8.61 -8.21 14.15
CA ALA A 64 -7.20 -7.85 14.27
C ALA A 64 -7.01 -6.38 14.69
N ARG A 65 -7.80 -5.47 14.11
CA ARG A 65 -7.77 -4.04 14.41
C ARG A 65 -8.08 -3.75 15.87
N LYS A 66 -9.11 -4.42 16.42
CA LYS A 66 -9.48 -4.28 17.84
C LYS A 66 -8.38 -4.77 18.78
N ALA A 67 -7.65 -5.80 18.38
CA ALA A 67 -6.55 -6.36 19.15
C ALA A 67 -5.20 -5.68 18.87
N ALA A 68 -5.14 -4.60 18.10
CA ALA A 68 -3.89 -3.93 17.78
C ALA A 68 -3.42 -3.02 18.93
N LYS A 69 -2.25 -3.33 19.50
CA LYS A 69 -1.72 -2.72 20.73
C LYS A 69 -1.21 -1.30 20.54
N ASN A 70 -0.83 -0.93 19.32
CA ASN A 70 -0.24 0.38 19.02
C ASN A 70 -0.74 0.94 17.68
N LYS A 71 -0.56 2.26 17.53
CA LYS A 71 -0.98 3.00 16.33
C LYS A 71 -0.36 2.44 15.04
N PRO A 72 0.93 2.06 14.97
CA PRO A 72 1.48 1.46 13.77
C PRO A 72 0.79 0.15 13.36
N THR A 73 0.48 -0.73 14.31
CA THR A 73 -0.23 -1.98 14.02
C THR A 73 -1.65 -1.69 13.54
N GLN A 74 -2.34 -0.73 14.16
CA GLN A 74 -3.66 -0.29 13.69
C GLN A 74 -3.60 0.26 12.26
N GLN A 75 -2.57 1.06 11.93
CA GLN A 75 -2.39 1.63 10.60
C GLN A 75 -2.13 0.55 9.54
N GLU A 76 -1.32 -0.47 9.87
CA GLU A 76 -1.12 -1.59 8.95
C GLU A 76 -2.43 -2.36 8.76
N VAL A 77 -3.17 -2.70 9.81
CA VAL A 77 -4.49 -3.35 9.64
C VAL A 77 -5.45 -2.48 8.82
N ASP A 78 -5.49 -1.17 9.06
CA ASP A 78 -6.33 -0.22 8.32
C ASP A 78 -5.94 -0.14 6.84
N ARG A 79 -4.66 -0.26 6.51
CA ARG A 79 -4.16 -0.34 5.14
C ARG A 79 -4.68 -1.59 4.42
N TRP A 80 -4.73 -2.73 5.11
CA TRP A 80 -5.36 -3.94 4.57
C TRP A 80 -6.87 -3.79 4.40
N ILE A 81 -7.55 -3.16 5.36
CA ILE A 81 -8.98 -2.85 5.24
C ILE A 81 -9.27 -1.93 4.05
N GLN A 82 -8.43 -0.92 3.82
CA GLN A 82 -8.54 -0.07 2.63
C GLN A 82 -8.36 -0.86 1.34
N GLY A 83 -7.44 -1.82 1.33
CA GLY A 83 -7.26 -2.74 0.20
C GLY A 83 -8.54 -3.50 -0.18
N LEU A 84 -9.44 -3.80 0.77
CA LEU A 84 -10.72 -4.46 0.46
C LEU A 84 -11.60 -3.63 -0.47
N LYS A 85 -11.53 -2.30 -0.39
CA LYS A 85 -12.22 -1.41 -1.34
C LYS A 85 -11.66 -1.58 -2.75
N GLY A 86 -10.34 -1.79 -2.86
CA GLY A 86 -9.67 -2.11 -4.10
C GLY A 86 -10.16 -3.44 -4.72
N LEU A 87 -10.46 -4.46 -3.92
CA LEU A 87 -11.03 -5.71 -4.44
C LEU A 87 -12.42 -5.52 -5.06
N ALA A 88 -13.27 -4.68 -4.48
CA ALA A 88 -14.59 -4.39 -5.06
C ALA A 88 -14.46 -3.62 -6.38
N ASP A 89 -13.55 -2.65 -6.44
CA ASP A 89 -13.21 -1.95 -7.68
C ASP A 89 -12.67 -2.93 -8.74
N LEU A 90 -11.81 -3.87 -8.35
CA LEU A 90 -11.23 -4.90 -9.23
C LEU A 90 -12.32 -5.80 -9.84
N GLU A 91 -13.28 -6.26 -9.04
CA GLU A 91 -14.36 -7.13 -9.50
C GLU A 91 -15.24 -6.45 -10.57
N ILE A 92 -15.45 -5.13 -10.46
CA ILE A 92 -16.16 -4.36 -11.49
C ILE A 92 -15.35 -4.32 -12.78
N LEU A 93 -14.04 -4.11 -12.70
CA LEU A 93 -13.17 -4.08 -13.88
C LEU A 93 -13.10 -5.45 -14.56
N GLU A 94 -12.89 -6.52 -13.79
CA GLU A 94 -12.83 -7.89 -14.30
C GLU A 94 -14.10 -8.28 -15.07
N ARG A 95 -15.29 -7.89 -14.59
CA ARG A 95 -16.57 -8.12 -15.28
C ARG A 95 -16.71 -7.36 -16.61
N ASN A 96 -16.00 -6.26 -16.77
CA ASN A 96 -16.10 -5.41 -17.97
C ASN A 96 -14.94 -5.60 -18.94
N LEU A 97 -13.91 -6.40 -18.61
CA LEU A 97 -12.78 -6.69 -19.50
C LEU A 97 -13.22 -7.24 -20.87
N GLU A 98 -14.21 -8.14 -20.89
CA GLU A 98 -14.68 -8.74 -22.14
C GLU A 98 -15.55 -7.79 -22.98
N LYS A 99 -16.22 -6.83 -22.34
CA LYS A 99 -17.19 -5.94 -22.99
C LYS A 99 -16.56 -4.63 -23.45
N GLU A 100 -15.74 -4.04 -22.59
CA GLU A 100 -15.13 -2.73 -22.77
C GLU A 100 -13.66 -2.75 -22.31
N PRO A 101 -12.78 -3.53 -22.98
CA PRO A 101 -11.41 -3.74 -22.53
C PRO A 101 -10.63 -2.43 -22.38
N GLY A 102 -10.76 -1.49 -23.33
CA GLY A 102 -10.09 -0.19 -23.26
C GLY A 102 -10.49 0.62 -22.03
N TRP A 103 -11.79 0.65 -21.71
CA TRP A 103 -12.29 1.31 -20.50
C TRP A 103 -11.78 0.61 -19.24
N ALA A 104 -11.78 -0.72 -19.22
CA ALA A 104 -11.32 -1.50 -18.08
C ALA A 104 -9.83 -1.25 -17.78
N TYR A 105 -8.96 -1.24 -18.80
CA TYR A 105 -7.53 -0.95 -18.63
C TYR A 105 -7.26 0.50 -18.17
N GLU A 106 -7.94 1.49 -18.76
CA GLU A 106 -7.77 2.89 -18.36
C GLU A 106 -8.20 3.10 -16.90
N ASN A 107 -9.32 2.48 -16.50
CA ASN A 107 -9.78 2.58 -15.12
C ASN A 107 -8.92 1.76 -14.15
N ALA A 108 -8.36 0.62 -14.57
CA ALA A 108 -7.39 -0.14 -13.77
C ALA A 108 -6.17 0.73 -13.43
N GLN A 109 -5.63 1.48 -14.40
CA GLN A 109 -4.51 2.41 -14.17
C GLN A 109 -4.87 3.51 -13.17
N ARG A 110 -6.06 4.13 -13.31
CA ARG A 110 -6.54 5.16 -12.37
C ARG A 110 -6.73 4.59 -10.96
N LYS A 111 -7.31 3.40 -10.84
CA LYS A 111 -7.56 2.73 -9.56
C LYS A 111 -6.28 2.23 -8.91
N LEU A 112 -5.29 1.80 -9.68
CA LEU A 112 -3.94 1.50 -9.17
C LEU A 112 -3.37 2.70 -8.43
N LEU A 113 -3.49 3.92 -8.96
CA LEU A 113 -2.99 5.13 -8.29
C LEU A 113 -3.71 5.41 -6.96
N VAL A 114 -5.03 5.18 -6.91
CA VAL A 114 -5.83 5.34 -5.69
C VAL A 114 -5.41 4.34 -4.61
N HIS A 115 -5.13 3.10 -5.03
CA HIS A 115 -4.86 1.98 -4.13
C HIS A 115 -3.38 1.63 -4.01
N ILE A 116 -2.47 2.47 -4.52
CA ILE A 116 -1.04 2.16 -4.67
C ILE A 116 -0.34 1.84 -3.34
N ALA A 117 -0.83 2.45 -2.26
CA ALA A 117 -0.31 2.25 -0.92
C ALA A 117 -0.99 1.07 -0.20
N THR A 118 -1.88 0.32 -0.84
CA THR A 118 -2.61 -0.82 -0.26
C THR A 118 -2.16 -2.14 -0.88
N PRO A 119 -2.44 -3.29 -0.24
CA PRO A 119 -2.20 -4.60 -0.83
C PRO A 119 -2.97 -4.86 -2.14
N ALA A 120 -4.05 -4.12 -2.41
CA ALA A 120 -4.83 -4.30 -3.64
C ALA A 120 -4.09 -3.84 -4.90
N ALA A 121 -3.04 -3.02 -4.75
CA ALA A 121 -2.24 -2.52 -5.87
C ALA A 121 -1.71 -3.65 -6.77
N GLU A 122 -1.30 -4.78 -6.21
CA GLU A 122 -0.79 -5.91 -7.00
C GLU A 122 -1.83 -6.48 -7.94
N PHE A 123 -3.10 -6.53 -7.54
CA PHE A 123 -4.17 -7.03 -8.41
C PHE A 123 -4.44 -6.10 -9.59
N PHE A 124 -4.41 -4.78 -9.36
CA PHE A 124 -4.53 -3.83 -10.47
C PHE A 124 -3.34 -3.89 -11.41
N ARG A 125 -2.12 -4.15 -10.92
CA ARG A 125 -0.94 -4.37 -11.78
C ARG A 125 -1.05 -5.63 -12.63
N GLN A 126 -1.74 -6.66 -12.16
CA GLN A 126 -1.97 -7.88 -12.95
C GLN A 126 -3.02 -7.69 -14.06
N LEU A 127 -3.88 -6.68 -13.91
CA LEU A 127 -4.88 -6.31 -14.92
C LEU A 127 -4.31 -5.43 -16.05
N ILE A 128 -3.11 -4.86 -15.91
CA ILE A 128 -2.52 -3.89 -16.85
C ILE A 128 -1.32 -4.55 -17.52
#